data_AF-A0A7J5Z741-F1
#
_entry.id   AF-A0A7J5Z741-F1
#
_cell.length_a   1.000
_cell.length_b   1.000
_cell.length_c   1.000
_cell.angle_alpha   90.00
_cell.angle_beta   90.00
_cell.angle_gamma   90.00
#
_symmetry.space_group_name_H-M   'P 1'
#
loop_
_entity.id
_entity.type
_entity.pdbx_description
1 polymer ?
#
loop_
_entity_poly.entity_id
_entity_poly.type
_entity_poly.pdbx_seq_one_letter_code
_entity_poly.pdbx_strand_id
1 'polypeptide(L)'
;MTASPVRALIDDKISIRGHFLPPRCPVTVCAQMQSDDGDLWEAFAHFNTNSDGTVNLTRDPSVGGSYLGCEPMGLLWGLQPAPGAREGLRAMFHPVRDPARARCCNC
;
A
#
# COMPACT_ATOMS: atom_id res chain seq x y z
N MET A 1 -12.15 -1.51 0.16
CA MET A 1 -10.97 -2.29 -0.25
C MET A 1 -10.96 -3.61 0.47
N THR A 2 -10.55 -4.67 -0.21
CA THR A 2 -10.36 -6.02 0.33
C THR A 2 -8.90 -6.42 0.13
N ALA A 3 -8.26 -6.91 1.19
CA ALA A 3 -6.94 -7.52 1.12
C ALA A 3 -7.09 -9.02 1.39
N SER A 4 -6.44 -9.86 0.59
CA SER A 4 -6.50 -11.31 0.72
C SER A 4 -5.11 -11.91 0.50
N PRO A 5 -4.56 -12.64 1.49
CA PRO A 5 -5.11 -12.83 2.85
C PRO A 5 -5.04 -11.55 3.70
N VAL A 6 -5.91 -11.46 4.73
CA VAL A 6 -5.97 -10.29 5.65
C VAL A 6 -4.72 -10.18 6.53
N ARG A 7 -4.06 -11.31 6.78
CA ARG A 7 -2.74 -11.39 7.41
C ARG A 7 -1.86 -12.27 6.54
N ALA A 8 -0.70 -11.76 6.18
CA ALA A 8 0.29 -12.46 5.39
C ALA A 8 1.69 -12.04 5.84
N LEU A 9 2.65 -12.92 5.62
CA LEU A 9 4.07 -12.60 5.80
C LEU A 9 4.57 -11.76 4.61
N ILE A 10 5.73 -11.10 4.76
CA ILE A 10 6.36 -10.34 3.66
C ILE A 10 6.62 -11.20 2.42
N ASP A 11 6.84 -12.50 2.62
CA ASP A 11 7.11 -13.46 1.54
C ASP A 11 5.81 -13.98 0.89
N ASP A 12 4.68 -13.76 1.56
CA ASP A 12 3.37 -14.23 1.11
C ASP A 12 2.78 -13.25 0.09
N LYS A 13 2.15 -13.79 -0.95
CA LYS A 13 1.55 -12.96 -2.00
C LYS A 13 0.25 -12.35 -1.49
N ILE A 14 0.31 -11.07 -1.15
CA ILE A 14 -0.88 -10.29 -0.75
C ILE A 14 -1.55 -9.73 -2.00
N SER A 15 -2.83 -10.05 -2.19
CA SER A 15 -3.65 -9.43 -3.24
C SER A 15 -4.55 -8.36 -2.61
N ILE A 16 -4.28 -7.10 -2.93
CA ILE A 16 -5.11 -5.95 -2.53
C ILE A 16 -6.00 -5.56 -3.71
N ARG A 17 -7.31 -5.48 -3.46
CA ARG A 17 -8.29 -5.09 -4.47
C ARG A 17 -9.22 -3.99 -3.95
N GLY A 18 -9.36 -2.93 -4.73
CA GLY A 18 -10.38 -1.90 -4.57
C GLY A 18 -11.63 -2.27 -5.36
N HIS A 19 -12.79 -2.11 -4.74
CA HIS A 19 -14.11 -2.30 -5.32
C HIS A 19 -14.97 -1.09 -4.97
N PHE A 20 -16.02 -0.85 -5.78
CA PHE A 20 -16.96 0.27 -5.60
C PHE A 20 -16.29 1.65 -5.71
N LEU A 21 -15.26 1.77 -6.55
CA LEU A 21 -14.63 3.05 -6.85
C LEU A 21 -15.28 3.65 -8.10
N PRO A 22 -15.25 4.98 -8.28
CA PRO A 22 -15.73 5.58 -9.52
C PRO A 22 -14.91 5.03 -10.71
N PRO A 23 -15.54 4.66 -11.82
CA PRO A 23 -14.86 4.03 -12.96
C PRO A 23 -14.00 5.04 -13.72
N ARG A 24 -12.83 4.59 -14.21
CA ARG A 24 -11.85 5.43 -14.93
C ARG A 24 -11.40 6.68 -14.15
N CYS A 25 -11.29 6.54 -12.84
CA CYS A 25 -10.81 7.59 -11.96
C CYS A 25 -9.43 7.28 -11.40
N PRO A 26 -8.57 8.30 -11.26
CA PRO A 26 -7.33 8.16 -10.51
C PRO A 26 -7.65 7.94 -9.03
N VAL A 27 -7.03 6.94 -8.44
CA VAL A 27 -7.16 6.58 -7.03
C VAL A 27 -5.77 6.42 -6.42
N THR A 28 -5.62 6.90 -5.19
CA THR A 28 -4.38 6.76 -4.43
C THR A 28 -4.57 5.72 -3.35
N VAL A 29 -3.74 4.69 -3.37
CA VAL A 29 -3.68 3.67 -2.34
C VAL A 29 -2.49 3.97 -1.44
N CYS A 30 -2.74 4.22 -0.16
CA CYS A 30 -1.71 4.44 0.84
C CYS A 30 -1.62 3.24 1.78
N ALA A 31 -0.42 2.74 2.02
CA ALA A 31 -0.15 1.78 3.08
C ALA A 31 0.43 2.53 4.27
N GLN A 32 -0.11 2.29 5.45
CA GLN A 32 0.47 2.76 6.70
C GLN A 32 0.82 1.58 7.59
N MET A 33 1.94 1.68 8.28
CA MET A 33 2.42 0.70 9.23
C MET A 33 2.96 1.44 10.44
N GLN A 34 2.59 1.00 11.63
CA GLN A 34 3.20 1.47 12.85
C GLN A 34 4.22 0.43 13.29
N SER A 35 5.44 0.86 13.60
CA SER A 35 6.47 0.00 14.20
C SER A 35 6.30 -0.10 15.71
N ASP A 36 6.84 -1.16 16.31
CA ASP A 36 6.90 -1.37 17.78
C ASP A 36 7.56 -0.18 18.53
N ASP A 37 8.52 0.51 17.90
CA ASP A 37 9.18 1.72 18.43
C ASP A 37 8.26 2.97 18.46
N GLY A 38 7.04 2.85 17.92
CA GLY A 38 6.05 3.93 17.83
C GLY A 38 6.14 4.77 16.56
N ASP A 39 7.15 4.53 15.71
CA ASP A 39 7.32 5.22 14.43
C ASP A 39 6.26 4.82 13.40
N LEU A 40 5.73 5.82 12.69
CA LEU A 40 4.78 5.63 11.60
C LEU A 40 5.53 5.58 10.26
N TRP A 41 5.24 4.56 9.48
CA TRP A 41 5.74 4.37 8.13
C TRP A 41 4.60 4.42 7.13
N GLU A 42 4.82 5.09 6.02
CA GLU A 42 3.81 5.34 5.01
C GLU A 42 4.39 5.11 3.61
N ALA A 43 3.57 4.54 2.74
CA ALA A 43 3.82 4.45 1.31
C ALA A 43 2.54 4.80 0.56
N PHE A 44 2.67 5.29 -0.67
CA PHE A 44 1.51 5.60 -1.51
C PHE A 44 1.77 5.16 -2.94
N ALA A 45 0.73 4.72 -3.62
CA ALA A 45 0.78 4.38 -5.05
C ALA A 45 -0.51 4.82 -5.73
N HIS A 46 -0.36 5.34 -6.94
CA HIS A 46 -1.43 5.87 -7.77
C HIS A 46 -1.83 4.82 -8.78
N PHE A 47 -3.14 4.62 -8.91
CA PHE A 47 -3.70 3.70 -9.89
C PHE A 47 -4.86 4.38 -10.59
N ASN A 48 -5.22 3.88 -11.76
CA ASN A 48 -6.49 4.23 -12.40
C ASN A 48 -7.45 3.06 -12.25
N THR A 49 -8.67 3.34 -11.82
CA THR A 49 -9.72 2.31 -11.74
C THR A 49 -10.17 1.92 -13.15
N ASN A 50 -10.49 0.65 -13.30
CA ASN A 50 -11.03 0.12 -14.54
C ASN A 50 -12.47 0.61 -14.78
N SER A 51 -13.03 0.31 -15.95
CA SER A 51 -14.41 0.67 -16.31
C SER A 51 -15.47 0.10 -15.34
N ASP A 52 -15.12 -0.98 -14.63
CA ASP A 52 -15.94 -1.60 -13.58
C ASP A 52 -15.81 -0.93 -12.20
N GLY A 53 -15.02 0.14 -12.07
CA GLY A 53 -14.79 0.78 -10.77
C GLY A 53 -13.97 -0.10 -9.80
N THR A 54 -13.09 -0.93 -10.35
CA THR A 54 -12.21 -1.82 -9.60
C THR A 54 -10.75 -1.56 -9.90
N VAL A 55 -9.89 -1.84 -8.94
CA VAL A 55 -8.43 -1.77 -9.07
C VAL A 55 -7.81 -2.95 -8.33
N ASN A 56 -6.81 -3.58 -8.91
CA ASN A 56 -6.10 -4.71 -8.35
C ASN A 56 -4.60 -4.43 -8.39
N LEU A 57 -4.01 -4.19 -7.22
CA LEU A 57 -2.59 -3.82 -7.10
C LEU A 57 -1.62 -4.92 -7.60
N THR A 58 -2.11 -6.15 -7.77
CA THR A 58 -1.32 -7.26 -8.30
C THR A 58 -1.30 -7.27 -9.84
N ARG A 59 -2.28 -6.65 -10.48
CA ARG A 59 -2.49 -6.72 -11.95
C ARG A 59 -2.39 -5.37 -12.63
N ASP A 60 -2.97 -4.35 -12.02
CA ASP A 60 -2.97 -2.99 -12.52
C ASP A 60 -1.65 -2.32 -12.12
N PRO A 61 -0.90 -1.75 -13.08
CA PRO A 61 0.37 -1.10 -12.77
C PRO A 61 0.14 0.21 -12.03
N SER A 62 0.98 0.48 -11.03
CA SER A 62 1.07 1.80 -10.42
C SER A 62 1.54 2.82 -11.46
N VAL A 63 0.80 3.91 -11.60
CA VAL A 63 1.11 5.05 -12.49
C VAL A 63 1.98 6.11 -11.81
N GLY A 64 2.23 6.00 -10.50
CA GLY A 64 3.03 6.96 -9.74
C GLY A 64 3.01 6.69 -8.23
N GLY A 65 3.90 7.34 -7.48
CA GLY A 65 3.98 7.22 -6.01
C GLY A 65 5.33 6.66 -5.55
N SER A 66 5.31 5.89 -4.46
CA SER A 66 6.47 5.22 -3.87
C SER A 66 7.06 4.12 -4.76
N TYR A 67 6.29 3.59 -5.72
CA TYR A 67 6.77 2.64 -6.75
C TYR A 67 5.95 2.73 -8.03
N LEU A 68 6.50 2.18 -9.11
CA LEU A 68 5.93 2.16 -10.46
C LEU A 68 5.82 0.71 -10.97
N GLY A 69 4.75 0.40 -11.70
CA GLY A 69 4.52 -0.94 -12.25
C GLY A 69 3.70 -1.88 -11.35
N CYS A 70 3.65 -3.15 -11.73
CA CYS A 70 2.83 -4.16 -11.04
C CYS A 70 3.64 -4.85 -9.92
N GLU A 71 3.78 -4.15 -8.80
CA GLU A 71 4.47 -4.71 -7.63
C GLU A 71 3.48 -4.89 -6.47
N PRO A 72 2.94 -6.10 -6.24
CA PRO A 72 2.01 -6.33 -5.13
C PRO A 72 2.61 -6.00 -3.77
N MET A 73 3.94 -6.10 -3.65
CA MET A 73 4.73 -5.75 -2.48
C MET A 73 5.35 -4.35 -2.55
N GLY A 74 5.14 -3.60 -3.64
CA GLY A 74 5.75 -2.28 -3.84
C GLY A 74 5.34 -1.28 -2.76
N LEU A 75 4.11 -1.38 -2.23
CA LEU A 75 3.67 -0.56 -1.10
C LEU A 75 4.41 -0.89 0.21
N LEU A 76 4.88 -2.12 0.37
CA LEU A 76 5.60 -2.56 1.56
C LEU A 76 7.09 -2.23 1.46
N TRP A 77 7.68 -2.39 0.27
CA TRP A 77 9.08 -2.05 0.02
C TRP A 77 9.32 -0.54 -0.11
N GLY A 78 8.31 0.20 -0.56
CA GLY A 78 8.32 1.66 -0.66
C GLY A 78 7.90 2.38 0.62
N LEU A 79 7.79 1.68 1.76
CA LEU A 79 7.51 2.31 3.06
C LEU A 79 8.64 3.27 3.43
N GLN A 80 8.26 4.52 3.69
CA GLN A 80 9.16 5.56 4.15
C GLN A 80 8.68 6.08 5.51
N PRO A 81 9.59 6.64 6.33
CA PRO A 81 9.18 7.24 7.60
C PRO A 81 8.21 8.39 7.33
N ALA A 82 7.10 8.44 8.07
CA ALA A 82 6.15 9.55 7.98
C ALA A 82 6.85 10.87 8.31
N PRO A 83 6.42 12.01 7.73
CA PRO A 83 6.96 13.32 8.08
C PRO A 83 6.74 13.60 9.58
N GLY A 84 7.82 13.60 10.36
CA GLY A 84 7.82 13.67 11.82
C GLY A 84 8.41 12.46 12.55
N ALA A 85 8.73 11.38 11.82
CA ALA A 85 9.46 10.23 12.34
C ALA A 85 10.94 10.57 12.61
N ARG A 86 11.60 9.77 13.45
CA ARG A 86 12.97 10.01 13.90
C ARG A 86 13.96 9.99 12.72
N GLU A 87 14.93 10.91 12.69
CA GLU A 87 15.98 10.91 11.66
C GLU A 87 16.92 9.69 11.81
N GLY A 88 17.24 9.02 10.71
CA GLY A 88 18.15 7.86 10.69
C GLY A 88 17.49 6.48 10.83
N LEU A 89 16.15 6.42 10.77
CA LEU A 89 15.43 5.15 10.80
C LEU A 89 15.70 4.32 9.55
N ARG A 90 16.14 3.08 9.76
CA ARG A 90 16.17 2.04 8.72
C ARG A 90 14.90 1.20 8.89
N ALA A 91 14.20 0.97 7.79
CA ALA A 91 13.01 0.12 7.80
C ALA A 91 13.40 -1.31 8.21
N MET A 92 13.07 -1.70 9.44
CA MET A 92 13.13 -3.08 9.90
C MET A 92 11.71 -3.62 9.92
N PHE A 93 11.28 -4.18 8.79
CA PHE A 93 9.92 -4.66 8.64
C PHE A 93 9.75 -6.05 9.28
N HIS A 94 8.95 -6.13 10.34
CA HIS A 94 8.57 -7.40 10.98
C HIS A 94 7.06 -7.68 10.76
N PRO A 95 6.68 -8.38 9.67
CA PRO A 95 5.28 -8.53 9.24
C PRO A 95 4.34 -9.14 10.27
N VAL A 96 4.88 -9.95 11.18
CA VAL A 96 4.08 -10.67 12.18
C VAL A 96 3.60 -9.76 13.32
N ARG A 97 4.31 -8.65 13.57
CA ARG A 97 4.02 -7.71 14.65
C ARG A 97 3.29 -6.47 14.16
N ASP A 98 3.56 -6.04 12.93
CA ASP A 98 3.17 -4.72 12.44
C ASP A 98 2.30 -4.84 11.16
N PRO A 99 0.96 -4.97 11.28
CA PRO A 99 0.09 -5.13 10.13
C PRO A 99 -0.02 -3.83 9.32
N ALA A 100 0.37 -3.88 8.05
CA ALA A 100 0.21 -2.76 7.12
C ALA A 100 -1.27 -2.55 6.77
N ARG A 101 -1.75 -1.30 6.85
CA ARG A 101 -3.13 -0.90 6.58
C ARG A 101 -3.19 -0.11 5.28
N ALA A 102 -3.81 -0.70 4.26
CA ALA A 102 -4.09 -0.01 3.00
C ALA A 102 -5.36 0.86 3.13
N ARG A 103 -5.26 2.15 2.80
CA ARG A 103 -6.38 3.08 2.65
C ARG A 103 -6.45 3.62 1.23
N CYS A 104 -7.66 3.93 0.78
CA CYS A 104 -7.89 4.64 -0.47
C CYS A 104 -8.12 6.11 -0.12
N CYS A 105 -7.25 7.00 -0.58
CA CYS A 105 -7.51 8.44 -0.57
C CYS A 105 -8.11 8.82 -1.92
N ASN A 106 -9.35 9.30 -1.93
CA ASN A 106 -9.92 9.97 -3.10
C ASN A 106 -9.46 11.42 -3.04
N CYS A 107 -8.81 11.93 -4.10
CA CYS A 107 -8.58 13.36 -4.25
C CYS A 107 -9.91 14.11 -4.37
#